data_AF-A0A444K396-F1
#
_entry.id   AF-A0A444K396-F1
#
_cell.length_a   1.000
_cell.length_b   1.000
_cell.length_c   1.000
_cell.angle_alpha   90.00
_cell.angle_beta   90.00
_cell.angle_gamma   90.00
#
_symmetry.space_group_name_H-M   'P 1'
#
loop_
_entity.id
_entity.type
_entity.pdbx_description
1 polymer ?
#
loop_
_entity_poly.entity_id
_entity_poly.type
_entity_poly.pdbx_seq_one_letter_code
_entity_poly.pdbx_strand_id
1 'polypeptide(L)' 'MSAASWESLQEAAGPVSRETFERLVAFEQLFLKWNRSINLAAPSTLDDVWRRHILD' A
#
# COMPACT_ATOMS: atom_id res chain seq x y z
N MET A 1 -4.28 -1.24 -9.77
CA MET A 1 -3.43 -0.22 -9.10
C MET A 1 -4.29 0.40 -8.03
N SER A 2 -4.01 0.15 -6.76
CA SER A 2 -4.72 0.80 -5.67
C SER A 2 -4.44 2.30 -5.75
N ALA A 3 -5.46 3.10 -6.00
CA ALA A 3 -5.38 4.57 -6.02
C ALA A 3 -5.29 5.08 -4.58
N ALA A 4 -4.20 4.77 -3.89
CA ALA A 4 -3.98 5.26 -2.55
C ALA A 4 -3.80 6.77 -2.58
N SER A 5 -4.71 7.48 -1.92
CA SER A 5 -4.64 8.92 -1.78
C SER A 5 -3.84 9.26 -0.52
N TRP A 6 -3.11 10.37 -0.60
CA TRP A 6 -2.50 11.01 0.56
C TRP A 6 -3.53 11.27 1.68
N GLU A 7 -4.77 11.61 1.30
CA GLU A 7 -5.88 11.87 2.20
C GLU A 7 -6.28 10.65 3.02
N SER A 8 -6.45 9.47 2.39
CA SER A 8 -6.81 8.24 3.10
C SER A 8 -5.73 7.80 4.09
N LEU A 9 -4.45 8.05 3.77
CA LEU A 9 -3.37 7.81 4.73
C LEU A 9 -3.45 8.75 5.94
N GLN A 10 -3.76 10.03 5.72
CA GLN A 10 -3.91 10.98 6.81
C GLN A 10 -5.15 10.71 7.67
N GLU A 11 -6.23 10.22 7.07
CA GLU A 11 -7.43 9.81 7.79
C GLU A 11 -7.15 8.64 8.73
N ALA A 12 -6.41 7.62 8.26
CA ALA A 12 -6.10 6.43 9.05
C ALA A 12 -5.01 6.67 10.12
N ALA A 13 -3.92 7.36 9.76
CA ALA A 13 -2.72 7.49 10.59
C ALA A 13 -2.51 8.88 11.23
N GLY A 14 -3.37 9.86 10.92
CA GLY A 14 -3.19 11.25 11.32
C GLY A 14 -2.14 12.00 10.47
N PRO A 15 -1.63 13.15 10.93
CA PRO A 15 -0.67 13.94 10.18
C PRO A 15 0.65 13.18 9.95
N VAL A 16 0.84 12.69 8.72
CA VAL A 16 2.08 12.07 8.26
C VAL A 16 2.86 13.00 7.35
N SER A 17 4.16 12.71 7.12
CA SER A 17 5.01 13.48 6.20
C SER A 17 4.94 12.94 4.78
N ARG A 18 5.20 13.79 3.77
CA ARG A 18 5.20 13.38 2.35
C ARG A 18 6.19 12.25 2.08
N GLU A 19 7.34 12.29 2.74
CA GLU A 19 8.35 11.25 2.68
C GLU A 19 7.80 9.88 3.17
N THR A 20 6.97 9.87 4.22
CA THR A 20 6.33 8.63 4.68
C THR A 20 5.41 8.04 3.62
N PHE A 21 4.59 8.86 2.95
CA PHE A 21 3.73 8.39 1.87
C PHE A 21 4.54 7.85 0.69
N GLU A 22 5.60 8.55 0.26
CA GLU A 22 6.48 8.09 -0.81
C GLU A 22 7.13 6.73 -0.47
N ARG A 23 7.55 6.53 0.79
CA ARG A 23 8.06 5.24 1.26
C ARG A 23 7.00 4.14 1.24
N LEU A 24 5.75 4.44 1.58
CA LEU A 24 4.65 3.47 1.51
C LEU A 24 4.30 3.10 0.07
N VAL A 25 4.32 4.07 -0.86
CA VAL A 25 4.18 3.80 -2.30
C VAL A 25 5.33 2.91 -2.79
N ALA A 26 6.57 3.20 -2.38
CA ALA A 26 7.71 2.35 -2.72
C ALA A 26 7.59 0.93 -2.13
N PHE A 27 7.07 0.81 -0.90
CA PHE A 27 6.77 -0.46 -0.27
C PHE A 27 5.71 -1.25 -1.05
N GLU A 28 4.61 -0.64 -1.50
CA GLU A 28 3.60 -1.29 -2.34
C GLU A 28 4.23 -1.89 -3.60
N GLN A 29 5.09 -1.13 -4.29
CA GLN A 29 5.78 -1.62 -5.49
C GLN A 29 6.68 -2.82 -5.21
N LEU A 30 7.40 -2.78 -4.08
CA LEU A 30 8.23 -3.90 -3.64
C LEU A 30 7.38 -5.12 -3.29
N PHE A 31 6.29 -4.92 -2.55
CA PHE A 31 5.32 -5.94 -2.18
C PHE A 31 4.76 -6.62 -3.44
N LEU A 32 4.26 -5.85 -4.40
CA LEU A 32 3.71 -6.39 -5.66
C LEU A 32 4.78 -7.14 -6.47
N LYS A 33 6.02 -6.65 -6.48
CA LYS A 33 7.15 -7.35 -7.13
C LYS A 33 7.37 -8.73 -6.51
N TRP A 34 7.43 -8.83 -5.19
CA TRP A 34 7.65 -10.11 -4.51
C TRP A 34 6.41 -11.00 -4.55
N ASN A 35 5.21 -10.44 -4.56
CA ASN A 35 3.98 -11.22 -4.69
C ASN A 35 3.96 -12.05 -5.96
N ARG A 36 4.46 -11.51 -7.07
CA ARG A 36 4.60 -12.25 -8.34
C ARG A 36 5.55 -13.45 -8.25
N SER A 37 6.51 -13.42 -7.33
CA SER A 37 7.52 -14.48 -7.19
C SER A 37 7.12 -15.55 -6.18
N ILE A 38 6.49 -15.16 -5.06
CA ILE A 38 6.27 -16.05 -3.91
C ILE A 38 4.83 -16.02 -3.36
N ASN A 39 3.89 -15.34 -4.02
CA ASN A 39 2.47 -15.27 -3.63
C ASN A 39 2.26 -14.86 -2.16
N LEU A 40 2.69 -13.65 -1.79
CA LEU A 40 2.51 -13.08 -0.45
C LEU A 40 1.02 -12.89 -0.06
N ALA A 41 0.17 -12.62 -1.05
CA ALA A 41 -1.27 -12.45 -0.96
C ALA A 41 -1.94 -13.01 -2.23
N ALA A 42 -3.22 -13.32 -2.11
CA ALA A 42 -4.00 -13.86 -3.23
C ALA A 42 -4.03 -12.85 -4.40
N PRO A 43 -3.89 -13.30 -5.67
CA PRO A 43 -3.93 -12.40 -6.83
C PRO A 43 -5.19 -11.54 -6.89
N SER A 44 -6.33 -12.09 -6.48
CA SER A 44 -7.63 -11.42 -6.45
C SER A 44 -7.72 -10.29 -5.41
N THR A 45 -6.76 -10.18 -4.50
CA THR A 45 -6.75 -9.13 -3.45
C THR A 45 -5.66 -8.08 -3.68
N LEU A 46 -4.89 -8.19 -4.77
CA LEU A 46 -3.77 -7.27 -5.03
C LEU A 46 -4.21 -5.83 -5.32
N ASP A 47 -5.41 -5.63 -5.88
CA ASP A 47 -5.95 -4.28 -6.10
C ASP A 47 -6.41 -3.60 -4.80
N ASP A 48 -6.49 -4.34 -3.70
CA ASP A 48 -6.92 -3.87 -2.37
C ASP A 48 -5.77 -3.74 -1.36
N VAL A 49 -4.51 -3.83 -1.81
CA VAL A 49 -3.33 -3.91 -0.92
C VAL A 49 -3.29 -2.79 0.12
N TRP A 50 -3.55 -1.55 -0.28
CA TRP A 50 -3.50 -0.43 0.67
C TRP A 50 -4.54 -0.56 1.77
N ARG A 51 -5.80 -0.80 1.40
CA ARG A 51 -6.91 -0.94 2.34
C ARG A 51 -6.75 -2.14 3.27
N ARG A 52 -6.08 -3.20 2.84
CA ARG A 52 -5.97 -4.46 3.60
C ARG A 52 -4.65 -4.65 4.34
N HIS A 53 -3.60 -3.95 3.96
CA HIS A 53 -2.24 -4.21 4.45
C HIS A 53 -1.43 -2.96 4.80
N ILE A 54 -1.86 -1.76 4.41
CA ILE A 54 -1.12 -0.51 4.67
C ILE A 54 -1.90 0.43 5.60
N LEU A 55 -3.22 0.52 5.42
CA LEU A 55 -4.09 1.45 6.14
C LEU A 55 -4.80 0.84 7.36
N ASP A 56 -4.74 -0.49 7.51
CA ASP A 56 -5.25 -1.22 8.68
C ASP A 56 -4.16 -1.24 9.77
#